data_AF-A0A4Y8IJZ7-F1
#
_entry.id   AF-A0A4Y8IJZ7-F1
#
_cell.length_a   1.000
_cell.length_b   1.000
_cell.length_c   1.000
_cell.angle_alpha   90.00
_cell.angle_beta   90.00
_cell.angle_gamma   90.00
#
_symmetry.space_group_name_H-M   'P 1'
#
loop_
_entity.id
_entity.type
_entity.pdbx_description
1 polymer ?
#
loop_
_entity_poly.entity_id
_entity_poly.type
_entity_poly.pdbx_seq_one_letter_code
_entity_poly.pdbx_strand_id
1 'polypeptide(L)'
;MRKTKLVFILLLFSFVLIGCQNNNLNLSDDVTSIEVYEWDSEELVATIDDKGFIEELVKDLDNARTHSTANVDWAMPDYKLLFKHNSEVLYEIGYCKDEQNFGNGAVGRYWESDKLYEVSTKLTVE
;
A
#
# COMPACT_ATOMS: atom_id res chain seq x y z
N MET A 1 19.04 44.13 23.59
CA MET A 1 17.99 43.07 23.63
C MET A 1 17.31 42.81 22.27
N ARG A 2 18.00 42.99 21.12
CA ARG A 2 17.41 42.84 19.78
C ARG A 2 17.91 41.61 19.00
N LYS A 3 19.03 41.00 19.44
CA LYS A 3 19.67 39.84 18.80
C LYS A 3 19.11 38.48 19.25
N THR A 4 18.53 38.39 20.45
CA THR A 4 17.95 37.15 21.01
C THR A 4 16.55 36.84 20.48
N LYS A 5 15.81 37.85 19.96
CA LYS A 5 14.46 37.66 19.40
C LYS A 5 14.45 36.99 18.02
N LEU A 6 15.57 37.07 17.27
CA LEU A 6 15.67 36.47 15.93
C LEU A 6 15.89 34.95 15.97
N VAL A 7 16.55 34.45 17.03
CA VAL A 7 16.83 33.02 17.20
C VAL A 7 15.54 32.23 17.46
N PHE A 8 14.59 32.81 18.20
CA PHE A 8 13.30 32.18 18.49
C PHE A 8 12.41 32.00 17.24
N ILE A 9 12.50 32.90 16.27
CA ILE A 9 11.73 32.80 15.02
C ILE A 9 12.29 31.69 14.11
N LEU A 10 13.62 31.53 14.11
CA LEU A 10 14.29 30.49 13.30
C LEU A 10 14.05 29.07 13.87
N LEU A 11 13.92 28.95 15.19
CA LEU A 11 13.59 27.68 15.88
C LEU A 11 12.13 27.25 15.68
N LEU A 12 11.20 28.19 15.48
CA LEU A 12 9.79 27.86 15.26
C LEU A 12 9.54 27.28 13.86
N PHE A 13 10.37 27.63 12.87
CA PHE A 13 10.26 27.08 11.51
C PHE A 13 10.79 25.64 11.38
N SER A 14 11.56 25.15 12.36
CA SER A 14 12.12 23.80 12.34
C SER A 14 11.07 22.69 12.57
N PHE A 15 9.93 23.03 13.17
CA PHE A 15 8.89 22.07 13.54
C PHE A 15 7.85 21.79 12.46
N VAL A 16 7.84 22.53 11.35
CA VAL A 16 6.83 22.37 10.27
C VAL A 16 7.26 21.33 9.22
N LEU A 17 8.42 20.70 9.39
CA LEU A 17 8.96 19.71 8.45
C LEU A 17 8.83 18.25 8.92
N ILE A 18 8.05 17.99 9.97
CA ILE A 18 7.58 16.62 10.24
C ILE A 18 6.49 16.34 9.18
N GLY A 19 6.93 16.05 7.96
CA GLY A 19 6.06 15.58 6.89
C GLY A 19 5.32 14.34 7.38
N CYS A 20 4.04 14.23 7.05
CA CYS A 20 3.29 13.01 7.28
C CYS A 20 4.00 11.86 6.55
N GLN A 21 4.72 11.02 7.29
CA GLN A 21 5.07 9.68 6.83
C GLN A 21 3.76 8.91 6.79
N ASN A 22 3.07 8.96 5.66
CA ASN A 22 1.86 8.21 5.44
C ASN A 22 2.28 6.81 4.98
N ASN A 23 2.64 5.95 5.93
CA ASN A 23 2.92 4.54 5.67
C ASN A 23 1.59 3.78 5.73
N ASN A 24 1.04 3.43 4.56
CA ASN A 24 -0.24 2.75 4.49
C ASN A 24 -0.20 1.32 5.06
N LEU A 25 0.89 0.58 4.86
CA LEU A 25 0.93 -0.86 5.14
C LEU A 25 1.29 -1.18 6.60
N ASN A 26 2.00 -0.28 7.29
CA ASN A 26 2.44 -0.42 8.69
C ASN A 26 3.04 -1.81 9.02
N LEU A 27 4.02 -2.24 8.21
CA LEU A 27 4.68 -3.54 8.36
C LEU A 27 5.64 -3.55 9.55
N SER A 28 5.66 -4.63 10.34
CA SER A 28 6.60 -4.79 11.48
C SER A 28 8.01 -5.20 11.04
N ASP A 29 8.10 -5.87 9.89
CA ASP A 29 9.33 -6.49 9.36
C ASP A 29 9.36 -6.43 7.83
N ASP A 30 10.51 -6.76 7.24
CA ASP A 30 10.67 -6.84 5.79
C ASP A 30 9.89 -8.02 5.20
N VAL A 31 9.19 -7.79 4.09
CA VAL A 31 8.44 -8.85 3.39
C VAL A 31 9.42 -9.74 2.62
N THR A 32 9.38 -11.04 2.88
CA THR A 32 10.22 -12.05 2.20
C THR A 32 9.48 -12.76 1.08
N SER A 33 8.15 -12.83 1.16
CA SER A 33 7.31 -13.47 0.15
C SER A 33 5.89 -12.92 0.16
N ILE A 34 5.20 -13.05 -0.97
CA ILE A 34 3.77 -12.76 -1.11
C ILE A 34 3.09 -14.04 -1.59
N GLU A 35 2.18 -14.58 -0.79
CA GLU A 35 1.32 -15.68 -1.21
C GLU A 35 0.05 -15.11 -1.85
N VAL A 36 -0.32 -15.65 -3.01
CA VAL A 36 -1.47 -15.23 -3.80
C VAL A 36 -2.52 -16.33 -3.76
N TYR A 37 -3.70 -16.01 -3.26
CA TYR A 37 -4.83 -16.93 -3.14
C TYR A 37 -6.00 -16.47 -4.00
N GLU A 38 -6.72 -17.39 -4.64
CA GLU A 38 -8.05 -17.11 -5.20
C GLU A 38 -8.99 -16.62 -4.09
N TRP A 39 -9.71 -15.52 -4.34
CA TRP A 39 -10.51 -14.85 -3.32
C TRP A 39 -11.64 -15.74 -2.77
N ASP A 40 -12.30 -16.49 -3.65
CA ASP A 40 -13.49 -17.29 -3.31
C ASP A 40 -13.17 -18.70 -2.79
N SER A 41 -12.02 -19.27 -3.17
CA SER A 41 -11.71 -20.69 -2.89
C SER A 41 -10.59 -20.90 -1.86
N GLU A 42 -9.89 -19.83 -1.46
CA GLU A 42 -8.68 -19.91 -0.63
C GLU A 42 -7.60 -20.85 -1.22
N GLU A 43 -7.63 -21.09 -2.53
CA GLU A 43 -6.62 -21.87 -3.25
C GLU A 43 -5.37 -21.04 -3.45
N LEU A 44 -4.19 -21.58 -3.05
CA LEU A 44 -2.90 -20.93 -3.32
C LEU A 44 -2.59 -21.03 -4.82
N VAL A 45 -2.52 -19.88 -5.48
CA VAL A 45 -2.25 -19.74 -6.91
C VAL A 45 -0.76 -19.60 -7.18
N ALA A 46 -0.09 -18.76 -6.39
CA ALA A 46 1.32 -18.45 -6.58
C ALA A 46 2.00 -18.02 -5.28
N THR A 47 3.32 -18.13 -5.27
CA THR A 47 4.17 -17.49 -4.27
C THR A 47 5.20 -16.64 -5.00
N ILE A 48 5.24 -15.36 -4.67
CA ILE A 48 6.20 -14.40 -5.20
C ILE A 48 7.30 -14.22 -4.15
N ASP A 49 8.54 -14.51 -4.51
CA ASP A 49 9.74 -14.40 -3.66
C ASP A 49 10.85 -13.55 -4.31
N ASP A 50 10.56 -12.91 -5.45
CA ASP A 50 11.48 -11.96 -6.07
C ASP A 50 11.60 -10.70 -5.21
N LYS A 51 12.75 -10.59 -4.54
CA LYS A 51 13.02 -9.51 -3.58
C LYS A 51 12.89 -8.12 -4.20
N GLY A 52 13.36 -7.92 -5.44
CA GLY A 52 13.34 -6.60 -6.08
C GLY A 52 11.91 -6.14 -6.36
N PHE A 53 11.09 -7.06 -6.88
CA PHE A 53 9.67 -6.83 -7.11
C PHE A 53 8.91 -6.56 -5.82
N ILE A 54 9.16 -7.35 -4.77
CA ILE A 54 8.50 -7.17 -3.46
C ILE A 54 8.84 -5.80 -2.87
N GLU A 55 10.11 -5.41 -2.87
CA GLU A 55 10.56 -4.11 -2.34
C GLU A 55 9.91 -2.94 -3.10
N GLU A 56 9.83 -3.04 -4.43
CA GLU A 56 9.17 -2.03 -5.27
C GLU A 56 7.67 -1.96 -4.99
N LEU A 57 6.99 -3.11 -4.94
CA LEU A 57 5.55 -3.18 -4.69
C LEU A 57 5.17 -2.66 -3.30
N VAL A 58 5.90 -3.07 -2.25
CA VAL A 58 5.69 -2.59 -0.88
C VAL A 58 5.87 -1.08 -0.83
N LYS A 59 6.91 -0.55 -1.47
CA LYS A 59 7.15 0.89 -1.52
C LYS A 59 6.03 1.64 -2.23
N ASP A 60 5.55 1.13 -3.36
CA ASP A 60 4.47 1.75 -4.12
C ASP A 60 3.18 1.80 -3.30
N LEU A 61 2.82 0.70 -2.65
CA LEU A 61 1.63 0.60 -1.79
C LEU A 61 1.73 1.50 -0.55
N ASP A 62 2.89 1.53 0.11
CA ASP A 62 3.09 2.31 1.32
C ASP A 62 2.97 3.82 1.03
N ASN A 63 3.41 4.26 -0.14
CA ASN A 63 3.35 5.66 -0.60
C ASN A 63 2.11 5.99 -1.44
N ALA A 64 1.25 5.00 -1.70
CA ALA A 64 0.11 5.17 -2.59
C ALA A 64 -0.85 6.24 -2.06
N ARG A 65 -1.44 6.98 -3.00
CA ARG A 65 -2.70 7.67 -2.71
C ARG A 65 -3.79 6.62 -2.56
N THR A 66 -4.60 6.78 -1.53
CA THR A 66 -5.77 5.94 -1.30
C THR A 66 -7.03 6.74 -1.52
N HIS A 67 -8.06 6.05 -2.00
CA HIS A 67 -9.37 6.63 -2.23
C HIS A 67 -10.42 5.75 -1.57
N SER A 68 -11.41 6.38 -0.95
CA SER A 68 -12.47 5.65 -0.27
C SER A 68 -13.41 4.98 -1.26
N THR A 69 -13.74 3.72 -1.00
CA THR A 69 -14.75 2.94 -1.71
C THR A 69 -16.07 2.83 -0.95
N ALA A 70 -16.22 3.47 0.20
CA ALA A 70 -17.38 3.30 1.09
C ALA A 70 -18.74 3.60 0.43
N ASN A 71 -18.77 4.40 -0.64
CA ASN A 71 -19.99 4.79 -1.35
C ASN A 71 -20.12 4.18 -2.76
N VAL A 72 -19.23 3.25 -3.13
CA VAL A 72 -19.22 2.63 -4.46
C VAL A 72 -19.23 1.12 -4.32
N ASP A 73 -20.17 0.49 -5.01
CA ASP A 73 -20.32 -0.96 -5.06
C ASP A 73 -19.31 -1.55 -6.07
N TRP A 74 -18.11 -1.85 -5.58
CA TRP A 74 -17.05 -2.47 -6.39
C TRP A 74 -17.18 -3.99 -6.36
N ALA A 75 -16.82 -4.63 -7.47
CA ALA A 75 -16.62 -6.07 -7.47
C ALA A 75 -15.56 -6.47 -6.44
N MET A 76 -15.74 -7.63 -5.82
CA MET A 76 -14.71 -8.21 -4.97
C MET A 76 -13.43 -8.47 -5.78
N PRO A 77 -12.25 -8.41 -5.13
CA PRO A 77 -10.99 -8.74 -5.79
C PRO A 77 -10.98 -10.16 -6.33
N ASP A 78 -10.20 -10.40 -7.39
CA ASP A 78 -9.96 -11.74 -7.91
C ASP A 78 -9.07 -12.55 -6.95
N TYR A 79 -8.14 -11.88 -6.27
CA TYR A 79 -7.13 -12.51 -5.46
C TYR A 79 -6.97 -11.85 -4.09
N LYS A 80 -6.57 -12.65 -3.12
CA LYS A 80 -6.08 -12.23 -1.81
C LYS A 80 -4.57 -12.38 -1.76
N LEU A 81 -3.87 -11.33 -1.35
CA LEU A 81 -2.42 -11.34 -1.17
C LEU A 81 -2.07 -11.35 0.31
N LEU A 82 -1.21 -12.28 0.71
CA LEU A 82 -0.64 -12.31 2.05
C LEU A 82 0.84 -11.96 1.97
N PHE A 83 1.21 -10.81 2.51
CA PHE A 83 2.59 -10.34 2.63
C PHE A 83 3.20 -10.98 3.87
N LYS A 84 4.30 -11.71 3.71
CA LYS A 84 4.86 -12.56 4.77
C LYS A 84 6.32 -12.25 5.06
N HIS A 85 6.70 -12.44 6.32
CA HIS A 85 8.09 -12.59 6.74
C HIS A 85 8.31 -14.03 7.17
N ASN A 86 9.01 -14.80 6.35
CA ASN A 86 9.10 -16.26 6.43
C ASN A 86 7.68 -16.89 6.45
N SER A 87 7.25 -17.43 7.59
CA SER A 87 5.93 -18.05 7.76
C SER A 87 4.88 -17.13 8.36
N GLU A 88 5.26 -15.96 8.88
CA GLU A 88 4.35 -15.03 9.54
C GLU A 88 3.68 -14.11 8.53
N VAL A 89 2.37 -13.91 8.65
CA VAL A 89 1.61 -12.96 7.83
C VAL A 89 1.69 -11.59 8.47
N LEU A 90 2.26 -10.63 7.73
CA LEU A 90 2.40 -9.25 8.17
C LEU A 90 1.22 -8.39 7.73
N TYR A 91 0.68 -8.67 6.53
CA TYR A 91 -0.37 -7.84 5.93
C TYR A 91 -1.20 -8.61 4.90
N GLU A 92 -2.47 -8.22 4.74
CA GLU A 92 -3.41 -8.82 3.79
C GLU A 92 -4.07 -7.71 2.95
N ILE A 93 -4.13 -7.92 1.63
CA ILE A 93 -4.79 -6.99 0.70
C ILE A 93 -5.40 -7.73 -0.48
N GLY A 94 -6.51 -7.21 -1.01
CA GLY A 94 -7.13 -7.69 -2.23
C GLY A 94 -6.41 -7.17 -3.48
N TYR A 95 -6.42 -7.97 -4.54
CA TYR A 95 -5.87 -7.63 -5.85
C TYR A 95 -6.84 -7.99 -6.99
N CYS A 96 -7.04 -7.05 -7.90
CA CYS A 96 -7.86 -7.22 -9.10
C CYS A 96 -6.98 -7.46 -10.34
N LYS A 97 -7.31 -8.48 -11.13
CA LYS A 97 -6.69 -8.82 -12.41
C LYS A 97 -6.81 -7.70 -13.43
N ASP A 98 -7.92 -6.97 -13.38
CA ASP A 98 -8.17 -5.78 -14.17
C ASP A 98 -7.96 -4.52 -13.34
N GLU A 99 -7.46 -3.48 -14.00
CA GLU A 99 -7.28 -2.18 -13.37
C GLU A 99 -8.65 -1.53 -13.13
N GLN A 100 -8.89 -1.15 -11.88
CA GLN A 100 -10.12 -0.49 -11.44
C GLN A 100 -9.98 1.02 -11.61
N ASN A 101 -11.06 1.68 -12.01
CA ASN A 101 -11.10 3.13 -12.19
C ASN A 101 -11.85 3.79 -11.04
N PHE A 102 -11.16 4.61 -10.27
CA PHE A 102 -11.65 5.27 -9.07
C PHE A 102 -12.62 6.44 -9.33
N GLY A 103 -12.81 6.80 -10.60
CA GLY A 103 -13.34 8.09 -10.99
C GLY A 103 -12.25 9.16 -11.03
N ASN A 104 -12.52 10.25 -11.75
CA ASN A 104 -11.60 11.39 -11.92
C ASN A 104 -10.21 11.05 -12.50
N GLY A 105 -10.06 9.87 -13.11
CA GLY A 105 -8.84 9.43 -13.79
C GLY A 105 -7.81 8.71 -12.90
N ALA A 106 -8.09 8.51 -11.62
CA ALA A 106 -7.28 7.63 -10.77
C ALA A 106 -7.61 6.16 -11.09
N VAL A 107 -6.58 5.31 -11.11
CA VAL A 107 -6.66 3.89 -11.50
C VAL A 107 -5.73 3.03 -10.65
N GLY A 108 -6.01 1.72 -10.51
CA GLY A 108 -5.25 0.84 -9.63
C GLY A 108 -5.84 -0.55 -9.44
N ARG A 109 -5.12 -1.41 -8.72
CA ARG A 109 -5.41 -2.85 -8.63
C ARG A 109 -5.53 -3.41 -7.23
N TYR A 110 -5.15 -2.63 -6.22
CA TYR A 110 -5.02 -3.11 -4.84
C TYR A 110 -6.09 -2.48 -3.95
N TRP A 111 -6.69 -3.29 -3.09
CA TRP A 111 -7.87 -2.93 -2.32
C TRP A 111 -7.83 -3.49 -0.90
N GLU A 112 -8.13 -2.64 0.08
CA GLU A 112 -8.30 -3.01 1.49
C GLU A 112 -9.62 -2.43 2.00
N SER A 113 -10.60 -3.28 2.29
CA SER A 113 -11.88 -2.90 2.92
C SER A 113 -12.61 -1.73 2.21
N ASP A 114 -12.47 -0.51 2.70
CA ASP A 114 -13.09 0.69 2.14
C ASP A 114 -12.09 1.60 1.42
N LYS A 115 -10.91 1.08 1.05
CA LYS A 115 -9.83 1.82 0.41
C LYS A 115 -9.31 1.09 -0.82
N LEU A 116 -9.23 1.79 -1.94
CA LEU A 116 -8.45 1.36 -3.09
C LEU A 116 -7.14 2.16 -3.14
N TYR A 117 -6.06 1.50 -3.58
CA TYR A 117 -4.72 2.07 -3.69
C TYR A 117 -4.43 2.41 -5.16
N GLU A 118 -4.02 3.65 -5.43
CA GLU A 118 -3.67 4.14 -6.78
C GLU A 118 -2.33 3.56 -7.25
N VAL A 119 -2.28 2.23 -7.37
CA VAL A 119 -1.13 1.41 -7.76
C VAL A 119 -1.59 0.41 -8.82
N SER A 120 -0.97 0.49 -10.00
CA SER A 120 -1.33 -0.32 -11.18
C SER A 120 -0.38 -1.49 -11.44
N THR A 121 0.61 -1.70 -10.58
CA THR A 121 1.61 -2.76 -10.70
C THR A 121 0.92 -4.11 -10.82
N LYS A 122 1.17 -4.80 -11.94
CA LYS A 122 0.56 -6.09 -12.24
C LYS A 122 1.39 -7.21 -11.60
N LEU A 123 0.72 -8.15 -10.95
CA LEU A 123 1.38 -9.37 -10.48
C LEU A 123 1.64 -10.31 -11.65
N THR A 124 2.81 -10.95 -11.66
CA THR A 124 3.14 -12.03 -12.59
C THR A 124 2.60 -13.35 -12.03
N VAL A 125 1.28 -13.51 -12.12
CA VAL A 125 0.56 -14.75 -11.76
C VAL A 125 -0.03 -15.33 -13.04
N GLU A 126 0.22 -16.62 -13.28
CA GLU A 126 -0.22 -17.36 -14.49
C GLU A 126 -1.66 -17.85 -14.38
#